data_AF-A0A3M6CGI1-F1
#
_entry.id   AF-A0A3M6CGI1-F1
#
_cell.length_a   1.000
_cell.length_b   1.000
_cell.length_c   1.000
_cell.angle_alpha   90.00
_cell.angle_beta   90.00
_cell.angle_gamma   90.00
#
_symmetry.space_group_name_H-M   'P 1'
#
loop_
_entity.id
_entity.type
_entity.pdbx_description
1 polymer ?
#
loop_
_entity_poly.entity_id
_entity_poly.type
_entity_poly.pdbx_seq_one_letter_code
_entity_poly.pdbx_strand_id
1 'polypeptide(L)'
;MKILAIRLKNLASLAGPFEIDFTAEPLASAGLFAITGPTGAGKSTLLDALCLALFGAIPRLSNIGQSKVPDIDGDITTSDPRTLLRRGTGSGYAEVDFIGIDQRRYRARWETNRARDNATKKLQASRQTLTDLDSEQILSNHSKREFEQLIESRLGLNFEQFTRAVMLAQSEFSAFLKADDKERSELLEKLTNTAIYSQLGRRAYSKSKEAEEALKALTTQASNIVPLGPEQLVELEQRFSDAQQHLKTHQAQQRQLELKQQWLIELHRLGDEQLAAQEALNSAQQTWDQQSGERQTLGQLERLGPQRHRFARRTTLNAQLDPLAEQIRQHQAQHTSLQGQQQQLETHRAQAHTSLLDAQQQHGSAKPLLQQAFDAQNTLNHLAQELTKACDLHQHTGQLCAEGQASLQTLLDQQQQVAQRLERIAEQLQRSSELAPLAQAWNAWRDRLKSLTLIANRLKHGHSELPA
;
A
#
# COMPACT_ATOMS: atom_id res chain seq x y z
N MET A 1 73.20 -78.70 -18.81
CA MET A 1 72.66 -79.98 -18.33
C MET A 1 73.81 -80.96 -18.12
N LYS A 2 73.83 -81.69 -16.99
CA LYS A 2 74.88 -82.68 -16.66
C LYS A 2 74.29 -83.85 -15.88
N ILE A 3 74.57 -85.09 -16.27
CA ILE A 3 74.16 -86.29 -15.51
C ILE A 3 75.13 -86.51 -14.34
N LEU A 4 74.58 -86.77 -13.16
CA LEU A 4 75.30 -86.98 -11.90
C LEU A 4 75.36 -88.46 -11.53
N ALA A 5 74.24 -89.17 -11.61
CA ALA A 5 74.18 -90.60 -11.33
C ALA A 5 73.08 -91.29 -12.12
N ILE A 6 73.25 -92.58 -12.43
CA ILE A 6 72.22 -93.46 -12.98
C ILE A 6 72.07 -94.65 -12.04
N ARG A 7 70.85 -94.88 -11.55
CA ARG A 7 70.47 -96.05 -10.76
C ARG A 7 69.41 -96.83 -11.49
N LEU A 8 69.51 -98.14 -11.50
CA LEU A 8 68.50 -99.00 -12.09
C LEU A 8 68.35 -100.28 -11.30
N LYS A 9 67.15 -100.87 -11.33
CA LYS A 9 66.88 -102.17 -10.73
C LYS A 9 66.03 -103.01 -11.66
N ASN A 10 66.46 -104.24 -11.92
CA ASN A 10 65.70 -105.26 -12.65
C ASN A 10 65.19 -104.81 -14.04
N LEU A 11 66.06 -104.15 -14.82
CA LEU A 11 65.74 -103.74 -16.19
C LEU A 11 66.50 -104.61 -17.21
N ALA A 12 65.76 -105.16 -18.18
CA ALA A 12 66.22 -106.05 -19.24
C ALA A 12 67.21 -107.12 -18.75
N SER A 13 68.47 -107.03 -19.15
CA SER A 13 69.53 -107.99 -18.79
C SER A 13 70.18 -107.73 -17.43
N LEU A 14 69.95 -106.57 -16.80
CA LEU A 14 70.57 -106.17 -15.53
C LEU A 14 69.67 -106.58 -14.33
N ALA A 15 70.15 -107.53 -13.52
CA ALA A 15 69.46 -108.08 -12.36
C ALA A 15 69.92 -107.45 -11.04
N GLY A 16 68.99 -107.00 -10.20
CA GLY A 16 69.33 -106.33 -8.94
C GLY A 16 69.58 -104.82 -9.10
N PRO A 17 69.84 -104.11 -8.00
CA PRO A 17 70.16 -102.69 -8.03
C PRO A 17 71.58 -102.47 -8.56
N PHE A 18 71.70 -101.60 -9.55
CA PHE A 18 72.96 -101.07 -10.06
C PHE A 18 72.96 -99.56 -9.91
N GLU A 19 74.09 -99.01 -9.51
CA GLU A 19 74.32 -97.58 -9.41
C GLU A 19 75.65 -97.24 -10.08
N ILE A 20 75.60 -96.21 -10.91
CA ILE A 20 76.77 -95.58 -11.51
C ILE A 20 76.73 -94.12 -11.10
N ASP A 21 77.65 -93.75 -10.22
CA ASP A 21 77.84 -92.37 -9.78
C ASP A 21 78.97 -91.74 -10.60
N PHE A 22 78.65 -90.73 -11.42
CA PHE A 22 79.62 -90.00 -12.22
C PHE A 22 80.34 -88.91 -11.42
N THR A 23 79.95 -88.70 -10.15
CA THR A 23 80.60 -87.75 -9.24
C THR A 23 81.66 -88.40 -8.34
N ALA A 24 81.75 -89.73 -8.34
CA ALA A 24 82.76 -90.49 -7.60
C ALA A 24 83.98 -90.85 -8.48
N GLU A 25 85.16 -90.96 -7.87
CA GLU A 25 86.35 -91.51 -8.55
C GLU A 25 86.16 -93.00 -8.86
N PRO A 26 86.59 -93.51 -10.03
CA PRO A 26 87.45 -92.85 -11.03
C PRO A 26 86.72 -92.04 -12.12
N LEU A 27 85.37 -91.93 -12.08
CA LEU A 27 84.60 -91.30 -13.15
C LEU A 27 84.57 -89.76 -13.07
N ALA A 28 84.68 -89.22 -11.85
CA ALA A 28 84.64 -87.78 -11.60
C ALA A 28 85.73 -87.00 -12.36
N SER A 29 86.95 -87.55 -12.43
CA SER A 29 88.12 -86.91 -13.05
C SER A 29 88.36 -87.31 -14.51
N ALA A 30 87.73 -88.38 -15.00
CA ALA A 30 88.03 -88.96 -16.31
C ALA A 30 87.58 -88.09 -17.51
N GLY A 31 86.44 -87.38 -17.40
CA GLY A 31 85.84 -86.55 -18.46
C GLY A 31 85.30 -87.32 -19.67
N LEU A 32 85.96 -88.40 -20.08
CA LEU A 32 85.55 -89.37 -21.10
C LEU A 32 85.73 -90.78 -20.53
N PHE A 33 84.71 -91.62 -20.65
CA PHE A 33 84.74 -93.01 -20.23
C PHE A 33 84.09 -93.91 -21.29
N ALA A 34 84.47 -95.18 -21.29
CA ALA A 34 83.93 -96.18 -22.20
C ALA A 34 83.20 -97.28 -21.41
N ILE A 35 81.99 -97.63 -21.86
CA ILE A 35 81.24 -98.77 -21.34
C ILE A 35 81.49 -99.97 -22.26
N THR A 36 82.36 -100.88 -21.86
CA THR A 36 82.76 -102.05 -22.65
C THR A 36 82.17 -103.35 -22.09
N GLY A 37 81.94 -104.34 -22.96
CA GLY A 37 81.43 -105.66 -22.58
C GLY A 37 80.91 -106.43 -23.81
N PRO A 38 80.62 -107.73 -23.69
CA PRO A 38 80.09 -108.52 -24.82
C PRO A 38 78.69 -108.03 -25.25
N THR A 39 78.28 -108.38 -26.47
CA THR A 39 76.91 -108.12 -26.95
C THR A 39 75.91 -108.81 -26.02
N GLY A 40 74.85 -108.09 -25.61
CA GLY A 40 73.88 -108.60 -24.63
C GLY A 40 74.23 -108.35 -23.15
N ALA A 41 75.42 -107.82 -22.82
CA ALA A 41 75.82 -107.52 -21.44
C ALA A 41 75.00 -106.40 -20.75
N GLY A 42 74.10 -105.72 -21.46
CA GLY A 42 73.27 -104.65 -20.90
C GLY A 42 73.81 -103.23 -21.07
N LYS A 43 74.82 -103.02 -21.93
CA LYS A 43 75.36 -101.69 -22.24
C LYS A 43 74.28 -100.70 -22.70
N SER A 44 73.45 -101.12 -23.67
CA SER A 44 72.33 -100.33 -24.15
C SER A 44 71.27 -100.14 -23.07
N THR A 45 71.02 -101.16 -22.23
CA THR A 45 70.07 -101.09 -21.10
C THR A 45 70.37 -99.95 -20.15
N LEU A 46 71.64 -99.63 -19.91
CA LEU A 46 72.01 -98.49 -19.09
C LEU A 46 71.60 -97.15 -19.71
N LEU A 47 71.81 -96.98 -21.03
CA LEU A 47 71.38 -95.79 -21.76
C LEU A 47 69.84 -95.72 -21.84
N ASP A 48 69.18 -96.86 -22.05
CA ASP A 48 67.72 -96.92 -22.01
C ASP A 48 67.18 -96.52 -20.64
N ALA A 49 67.86 -96.90 -19.55
CA ALA A 49 67.47 -96.50 -18.20
C ALA A 49 67.56 -94.98 -18.02
N LEU A 50 68.56 -94.31 -18.62
CA LEU A 50 68.66 -92.85 -18.61
C LEU A 50 67.43 -92.21 -19.29
N CYS A 51 67.11 -92.62 -20.52
CA CYS A 51 65.93 -92.10 -21.24
C CYS A 51 64.61 -92.47 -20.54
N LEU A 52 64.52 -93.67 -20.00
CA LEU A 52 63.34 -94.16 -19.29
C LEU A 52 63.08 -93.35 -18.02
N ALA A 53 64.11 -93.02 -17.26
CA ALA A 53 63.97 -92.19 -16.07
C ALA A 53 63.56 -90.75 -16.43
N LEU A 54 64.19 -90.15 -17.44
CA LEU A 54 63.95 -88.75 -17.81
C LEU A 54 62.62 -88.55 -18.54
N PHE A 55 62.27 -89.39 -19.50
CA PHE A 55 61.12 -89.17 -20.39
C PHE A 55 60.06 -90.27 -20.29
N GLY A 56 60.34 -91.38 -19.60
CA GLY A 56 59.41 -92.51 -19.55
C GLY A 56 59.29 -93.26 -20.87
N ALA A 57 60.17 -92.98 -21.83
CA ALA A 57 60.21 -93.55 -23.17
C ALA A 57 61.64 -93.97 -23.53
N ILE A 58 61.77 -94.92 -24.45
CA ILE A 58 63.07 -95.48 -24.85
C ILE A 58 63.17 -95.46 -26.37
N PRO A 59 64.26 -94.90 -26.95
CA PRO A 59 64.37 -94.67 -28.39
C PRO A 59 64.10 -95.90 -29.25
N ARG A 60 64.67 -97.05 -28.86
CA ARG A 60 64.51 -98.29 -29.63
C ARG A 60 63.12 -98.90 -29.57
N LEU A 61 62.29 -98.57 -28.57
CA LEU A 61 60.91 -99.09 -28.46
C LEU A 61 59.91 -98.17 -29.16
N SER A 62 60.25 -96.90 -29.36
CA SER A 62 59.40 -95.90 -30.02
C SER A 62 59.08 -96.23 -31.48
N ASN A 63 60.02 -96.89 -32.18
CA ASN A 63 59.93 -97.16 -33.63
C ASN A 63 59.59 -98.61 -33.99
N ILE A 64 59.43 -99.49 -33.00
CA ILE A 64 59.00 -100.87 -33.22
C ILE A 64 57.47 -100.84 -33.20
N GLY A 65 56.83 -101.21 -34.31
CA GLY A 65 55.37 -101.13 -34.47
C GLY A 65 54.56 -101.82 -33.36
N GLN A 66 53.23 -101.69 -33.43
CA GLN A 66 52.27 -102.14 -32.42
C GLN A 66 52.12 -103.68 -32.33
N SER A 67 53.21 -104.43 -32.46
CA SER A 67 53.26 -105.88 -32.20
C SER A 67 53.05 -106.14 -30.71
N LYS A 68 52.35 -107.20 -30.37
CA LYS A 68 52.02 -107.59 -29.00
C LYS A 68 53.00 -108.65 -28.49
N VAL A 69 53.53 -108.43 -27.29
CA VAL A 69 54.36 -109.40 -26.57
C VAL A 69 53.51 -110.06 -25.49
N PRO A 70 53.43 -111.40 -25.42
CA PRO A 70 52.70 -112.08 -24.36
C PRO A 70 53.30 -111.79 -22.98
N ASP A 71 52.49 -111.33 -22.03
CA ASP A 71 52.81 -111.26 -20.59
C ASP A 71 51.78 -112.09 -19.78
N ILE A 72 52.06 -112.31 -18.50
CA ILE A 72 51.35 -113.25 -17.61
C ILE A 72 49.84 -112.98 -17.51
N ASP A 73 49.40 -111.74 -17.69
CA ASP A 73 47.99 -111.31 -17.52
C ASP A 73 47.44 -110.57 -18.76
N GLY A 74 48.02 -110.84 -19.94
CA GLY A 74 47.61 -110.27 -21.23
C GLY A 74 48.78 -109.77 -22.09
N ASP A 75 48.47 -109.41 -23.33
CA ASP A 75 49.44 -108.87 -24.27
C ASP A 75 49.83 -107.42 -23.94
N ILE A 76 51.13 -107.13 -23.88
CA ILE A 76 51.67 -105.76 -23.77
C ILE A 76 52.20 -105.35 -25.14
N THR A 77 51.96 -104.10 -25.55
CA THR A 77 52.53 -103.58 -26.80
C THR A 77 54.05 -103.52 -26.72
N THR A 78 54.73 -103.90 -27.79
CA THR A 78 56.21 -103.90 -27.86
C THR A 78 56.78 -102.49 -27.62
N SER A 79 56.00 -101.46 -27.94
CA SER A 79 56.33 -100.05 -27.69
C SER A 79 56.17 -99.61 -26.23
N ASP A 80 55.57 -100.43 -25.35
CA ASP A 80 55.38 -100.06 -23.94
C ASP A 80 56.73 -100.17 -23.18
N PRO A 81 57.20 -99.08 -22.55
CA PRO A 81 58.43 -99.08 -21.76
C PRO A 81 58.47 -100.10 -20.63
N ARG A 82 57.30 -100.53 -20.13
CA ARG A 82 57.19 -101.54 -19.06
C ARG A 82 57.65 -102.93 -19.51
N THR A 83 57.77 -103.18 -20.82
CA THR A 83 58.39 -104.40 -21.37
C THR A 83 59.87 -104.55 -21.00
N LEU A 84 60.54 -103.46 -20.58
CA LEU A 84 61.91 -103.54 -20.06
C LEU A 84 62.00 -104.18 -18.67
N LEU A 85 60.90 -104.40 -17.94
CA LEU A 85 60.98 -105.10 -16.66
C LEU A 85 61.50 -106.53 -16.86
N ARG A 86 62.57 -106.90 -16.14
CA ARG A 86 63.17 -108.23 -16.24
C ARG A 86 62.16 -109.31 -15.87
N ARG A 87 62.02 -110.34 -16.73
CA ARG A 87 61.12 -111.48 -16.49
C ARG A 87 61.47 -112.18 -15.17
N GLY A 88 60.45 -112.56 -14.41
CA GLY A 88 60.61 -113.21 -13.09
C GLY A 88 60.85 -112.24 -11.92
N THR A 89 60.75 -110.92 -12.13
CA THR A 89 60.89 -109.92 -11.06
C THR A 89 59.56 -109.22 -10.74
N GLY A 90 59.38 -108.83 -9.49
CA GLY A 90 58.18 -108.14 -9.00
C GLY A 90 58.19 -106.62 -9.24
N SER A 91 59.36 -105.99 -9.27
CA SER A 91 59.52 -104.54 -9.42
C SER A 91 60.84 -104.17 -10.08
N GLY A 92 60.83 -103.02 -10.76
CA GLY A 92 62.00 -102.41 -11.37
C GLY A 92 61.87 -100.89 -11.45
N TYR A 93 63.01 -100.21 -11.49
CA TYR A 93 63.06 -98.76 -11.60
C TYR A 93 64.28 -98.31 -12.40
N ALA A 94 64.19 -97.11 -12.94
CA ALA A 94 65.29 -96.31 -13.44
C ALA A 94 65.26 -94.94 -12.74
N GLU A 95 66.39 -94.47 -12.25
CA GLU A 95 66.51 -93.21 -11.55
C GLU A 95 67.78 -92.49 -12.01
N VAL A 96 67.68 -91.18 -12.22
CA VAL A 96 68.74 -90.35 -12.77
C VAL A 96 68.82 -89.05 -11.99
N ASP A 97 70.01 -88.79 -11.47
CA ASP A 97 70.35 -87.50 -10.90
C ASP A 97 71.00 -86.63 -11.97
N PHE A 98 70.55 -85.38 -12.14
CA PHE A 98 71.09 -84.47 -13.13
C PHE A 98 71.03 -83.00 -12.68
N ILE A 99 71.83 -82.15 -13.33
CA ILE A 99 71.77 -80.69 -13.21
C ILE A 99 70.96 -80.12 -14.37
N GLY A 100 69.90 -79.37 -14.06
CA GLY A 100 69.03 -78.69 -15.04
C GLY A 100 69.68 -77.48 -15.71
N ILE A 101 68.96 -76.84 -16.64
CA ILE A 101 69.40 -75.58 -17.28
C ILE A 101 69.46 -74.40 -16.30
N ASP A 102 68.72 -74.51 -15.20
CA ASP A 102 68.66 -73.57 -14.08
C ASP A 102 69.74 -73.84 -13.01
N GLN A 103 70.71 -74.72 -13.29
CA GLN A 103 71.83 -75.08 -12.42
C GLN A 103 71.44 -75.75 -11.08
N ARG A 104 70.22 -76.27 -10.97
CA ARG A 104 69.74 -77.01 -9.80
C ARG A 104 69.83 -78.52 -10.01
N ARG A 105 69.93 -79.27 -8.90
CA ARG A 105 70.02 -80.73 -8.91
C ARG A 105 68.64 -81.37 -8.84
N TYR A 106 68.37 -82.28 -9.76
CA TYR A 106 67.09 -82.98 -9.86
C TYR A 106 67.31 -84.49 -9.91
N ARG A 107 66.31 -85.22 -9.39
CA ARG A 107 66.19 -86.67 -9.50
C ARG A 107 64.93 -87.01 -10.26
N ALA A 108 65.10 -87.58 -11.45
CA ALA A 108 64.00 -88.16 -12.21
C ALA A 108 63.97 -89.67 -11.96
N ARG A 109 62.80 -90.21 -11.60
CA ARG A 109 62.63 -91.63 -11.32
C ARG A 109 61.42 -92.16 -12.06
N TRP A 110 61.64 -93.25 -12.80
CA TRP A 110 60.61 -94.07 -13.38
C TRP A 110 60.58 -95.41 -12.65
N GLU A 111 59.40 -95.86 -12.25
CA GLU A 111 59.24 -97.16 -11.61
C GLU A 111 58.00 -97.91 -12.08
N THR A 112 58.10 -99.23 -12.09
CA THR A 112 56.98 -100.12 -12.34
C THR A 112 57.08 -101.34 -11.43
N ASN A 113 55.93 -101.83 -10.99
CA ASN A 113 55.80 -102.98 -10.14
C ASN A 113 54.63 -103.85 -10.58
N ARG A 114 54.70 -105.13 -10.27
CA ARG A 114 53.59 -106.07 -10.31
C ARG A 114 52.83 -105.96 -8.99
N ALA A 115 51.54 -106.31 -9.01
CA ALA A 115 50.70 -106.19 -7.82
C ALA A 115 51.32 -106.94 -6.63
N ARG A 116 51.43 -106.27 -5.47
CA ARG A 116 52.10 -106.77 -4.26
C ARG A 116 53.57 -107.19 -4.44
N ASP A 117 54.28 -106.60 -5.42
CA ASP A 117 55.69 -106.88 -5.73
C ASP A 117 55.97 -108.37 -6.00
N ASN A 118 54.97 -109.07 -6.55
CA ASN A 118 55.05 -110.50 -6.84
C ASN A 118 55.19 -110.74 -8.34
N ALA A 119 56.24 -111.48 -8.74
CA ALA A 119 56.59 -111.77 -10.13
C ALA A 119 55.46 -112.45 -10.93
N THR A 120 54.52 -113.15 -10.27
CA THR A 120 53.43 -113.88 -10.93
C THR A 120 52.13 -113.07 -11.06
N LYS A 121 52.11 -111.81 -10.63
CA LYS A 121 50.91 -110.96 -10.64
C LYS A 121 50.92 -109.91 -11.77
N LYS A 122 49.76 -109.29 -11.98
CA LYS A 122 49.54 -108.25 -13.00
C LYS A 122 50.50 -107.07 -12.85
N LEU A 123 51.02 -106.58 -13.98
CA LEU A 123 51.84 -105.39 -14.09
C LEU A 123 51.02 -104.11 -13.88
N GLN A 124 51.46 -103.24 -12.98
CA GLN A 124 50.78 -101.97 -12.67
C GLN A 124 51.17 -100.87 -13.68
N ALA A 125 50.50 -99.71 -13.58
CA ALA A 125 50.88 -98.53 -14.33
C ALA A 125 52.26 -98.02 -13.87
N SER A 126 53.09 -97.57 -14.80
CA SER A 126 54.35 -96.92 -14.45
C SER A 126 54.10 -95.58 -13.75
N ARG A 127 54.97 -95.25 -12.81
CA ARG A 127 54.98 -93.98 -12.10
C ARG A 127 56.26 -93.22 -12.44
N GLN A 128 56.13 -91.91 -12.56
CA GLN A 128 57.25 -91.01 -12.80
C GLN A 128 57.23 -89.93 -11.73
N THR A 129 58.39 -89.72 -11.11
CA THR A 129 58.57 -88.68 -10.10
C THR A 129 59.77 -87.82 -10.46
N LEU A 130 59.62 -86.52 -10.27
CA LEU A 130 60.70 -85.54 -10.36
C LEU A 130 60.86 -84.89 -9.00
N THR A 131 62.05 -84.99 -8.43
CA THR A 131 62.39 -84.44 -7.12
C THR A 131 63.50 -83.41 -7.28
N ASP A 132 63.34 -82.26 -6.65
CA ASP A 132 64.41 -81.29 -6.47
C ASP A 132 65.30 -81.75 -5.31
N LEU A 133 66.56 -82.05 -5.59
CA LEU A 133 67.52 -82.57 -4.62
C LEU A 133 68.09 -81.47 -3.72
N ASP A 134 67.96 -80.20 -4.11
CA ASP A 134 68.45 -79.08 -3.30
C ASP A 134 67.42 -78.66 -2.25
N SER A 135 66.12 -78.82 -2.54
CA SER A 135 65.02 -78.54 -1.61
C SER A 135 64.36 -79.78 -1.00
N GLU A 136 64.78 -80.98 -1.42
CA GLU A 136 64.17 -82.28 -1.09
C GLU A 136 62.66 -82.35 -1.41
N GLN A 137 62.17 -81.51 -2.33
CA GLN A 137 60.76 -81.41 -2.66
C GLN A 137 60.42 -82.23 -3.91
N ILE A 138 59.34 -83.03 -3.84
CA ILE A 138 58.78 -83.70 -5.02
C ILE A 138 57.99 -82.67 -5.84
N LEU A 139 58.47 -82.40 -7.06
CA LEU A 139 57.88 -81.42 -7.98
C LEU A 139 56.72 -82.00 -8.79
N SER A 140 56.75 -83.31 -9.07
CA SER A 140 55.64 -84.01 -9.74
C SER A 140 55.56 -85.46 -9.31
N ASN A 141 54.37 -85.93 -8.94
CA ASN A 141 54.11 -87.32 -8.49
C ASN A 141 52.85 -87.97 -9.07
N HIS A 142 51.98 -87.22 -9.78
CA HIS A 142 50.62 -87.71 -10.07
C HIS A 142 50.20 -87.65 -11.54
N SER A 143 50.73 -86.74 -12.37
CA SER A 143 50.36 -86.64 -13.78
C SER A 143 51.56 -86.85 -14.71
N LYS A 144 51.43 -87.79 -15.67
CA LYS A 144 52.47 -88.03 -16.70
C LYS A 144 52.74 -86.77 -17.53
N ARG A 145 51.70 -86.00 -17.87
CA ARG A 145 51.81 -84.77 -18.66
C ARG A 145 52.48 -83.64 -17.90
N GLU A 146 52.24 -83.56 -16.59
CA GLU A 146 52.89 -82.58 -15.72
C GLU A 146 54.39 -82.90 -15.57
N PHE A 147 54.71 -84.19 -15.36
CA PHE A 147 56.10 -84.66 -15.35
C PHE A 147 56.81 -84.35 -16.68
N GLU A 148 56.18 -84.63 -17.82
CA GLU A 148 56.71 -84.34 -19.16
C GLU A 148 56.98 -82.84 -19.35
N GLN A 149 56.03 -81.97 -19.02
CA GLN A 149 56.23 -80.52 -19.15
C GLN A 149 57.33 -80.00 -18.21
N LEU A 150 57.39 -80.51 -16.98
CA LEU A 150 58.40 -80.11 -16.01
C LEU A 150 59.78 -80.60 -16.43
N ILE A 151 59.94 -81.87 -16.83
CA ILE A 151 61.24 -82.39 -17.26
C ILE A 151 61.74 -81.65 -18.50
N GLU A 152 60.88 -81.37 -19.48
CA GLU A 152 61.24 -80.58 -20.66
C GLU A 152 61.67 -79.16 -20.28
N SER A 153 60.98 -78.53 -19.32
CA SER A 153 61.34 -77.19 -18.84
C SER A 153 62.68 -77.17 -18.09
N ARG A 154 63.01 -78.22 -17.32
CA ARG A 154 64.25 -78.30 -16.52
C ARG A 154 65.44 -78.78 -17.33
N LEU A 155 65.23 -79.66 -18.31
CA LEU A 155 66.26 -80.12 -19.25
C LEU A 155 66.49 -79.14 -20.40
N GLY A 156 65.47 -78.37 -20.77
CA GLY A 156 65.47 -77.49 -21.94
C GLY A 156 65.32 -78.21 -23.28
N LEU A 157 65.07 -79.52 -23.27
CA LEU A 157 64.98 -80.39 -24.44
C LEU A 157 63.81 -81.36 -24.26
N ASN A 158 63.06 -81.60 -25.34
CA ASN A 158 62.09 -82.70 -25.39
C ASN A 158 62.77 -84.05 -25.67
N PHE A 159 62.00 -85.15 -25.60
CA PHE A 159 62.53 -86.49 -25.81
C PHE A 159 63.28 -86.64 -27.14
N GLU A 160 62.67 -86.21 -28.25
CA GLU A 160 63.29 -86.31 -29.59
C GLU A 160 64.56 -85.47 -29.71
N GLN A 161 64.60 -84.30 -29.08
CA GLN A 161 65.77 -83.43 -29.06
C GLN A 161 66.88 -84.02 -28.20
N PHE A 162 66.54 -84.62 -27.07
CA PHE A 162 67.50 -85.26 -26.18
C PHE A 162 68.19 -86.46 -26.87
N THR A 163 67.45 -87.29 -27.60
CA THR A 163 68.01 -88.44 -28.33
C THR A 163 68.77 -88.03 -29.59
N ARG A 164 68.42 -86.89 -30.21
CA ARG A 164 69.16 -86.36 -31.36
C ARG A 164 70.43 -85.57 -30.96
N ALA A 165 70.44 -84.90 -29.80
CA ALA A 165 71.52 -83.97 -29.42
C ALA A 165 72.41 -84.43 -28.26
N VAL A 166 71.89 -85.17 -27.28
CA VAL A 166 72.62 -85.53 -26.05
C VAL A 166 72.94 -87.02 -25.99
N MET A 167 71.95 -87.89 -26.21
CA MET A 167 72.14 -89.33 -26.25
C MET A 167 72.03 -89.82 -27.70
N LEU A 168 73.16 -89.87 -28.41
CA LEU A 168 73.21 -90.46 -29.74
C LEU A 168 73.05 -91.99 -29.66
N ALA A 169 71.78 -92.44 -29.67
CA ALA A 169 71.46 -93.85 -29.76
C ALA A 169 71.98 -94.42 -31.09
N GLN A 170 72.36 -95.70 -31.07
CA GLN A 170 72.83 -96.41 -32.25
C GLN A 170 71.74 -96.32 -33.36
N SER A 171 72.11 -95.81 -34.55
CA SER A 171 71.26 -95.49 -35.72
C SER A 171 70.49 -94.15 -35.77
N GLU A 172 70.33 -93.40 -34.66
CA GLU A 172 69.61 -92.11 -34.68
C GLU A 172 70.43 -90.92 -35.20
N PHE A 173 71.76 -90.99 -35.18
CA PHE A 173 72.62 -89.94 -35.75
C PHE A 173 72.36 -89.72 -37.25
N SER A 174 72.11 -90.80 -37.99
CA SER A 174 71.75 -90.73 -39.41
C SER A 174 70.39 -90.06 -39.65
N ALA A 175 69.46 -90.17 -38.69
CA ALA A 175 68.14 -89.55 -38.76
C ALA A 175 68.22 -88.03 -38.57
N PHE A 176 69.11 -87.54 -37.70
CA PHE A 176 69.38 -86.11 -37.57
C PHE A 176 69.90 -85.48 -38.88
N LEU A 177 70.83 -86.13 -39.58
CA LEU A 177 71.35 -85.64 -40.86
C LEU A 177 70.26 -85.65 -41.96
N LYS A 178 69.35 -86.62 -41.93
CA LYS A 178 68.29 -86.81 -42.93
C LYS A 178 66.96 -86.12 -42.62
N ALA A 179 66.84 -85.42 -41.49
CA ALA A 179 65.62 -84.69 -41.13
C ALA A 179 65.25 -83.66 -42.19
N ASP A 180 63.95 -83.37 -42.34
CA ASP A 180 63.48 -82.36 -43.28
C ASP A 180 63.84 -80.94 -42.79
N ASP A 181 63.79 -79.96 -43.69
CA ASP A 181 64.22 -78.59 -43.39
C ASP A 181 63.39 -77.95 -42.27
N LYS A 182 62.14 -78.39 -42.10
CA LYS A 182 61.25 -77.89 -41.06
C LYS A 182 61.63 -78.43 -39.68
N GLU A 183 61.77 -79.74 -39.51
CA GLU A 183 62.20 -80.35 -38.25
C GLU A 183 63.61 -79.88 -37.87
N ARG A 184 64.50 -79.74 -38.85
CA ARG A 184 65.84 -79.20 -38.63
C ARG A 184 65.77 -77.74 -38.15
N SER A 185 64.94 -76.92 -38.76
CA SER A 185 64.75 -75.52 -38.37
C SER A 185 64.16 -75.41 -36.95
N GLU A 186 63.17 -76.22 -36.59
CA GLU A 186 62.57 -76.20 -35.24
C GLU A 186 63.56 -76.63 -34.15
N LEU A 187 64.40 -77.63 -34.45
CA LEU A 187 65.44 -78.10 -33.53
C LEU A 187 66.54 -77.05 -33.35
N LEU A 188 67.03 -76.47 -34.46
CA LEU A 188 68.01 -75.39 -34.43
C LEU A 188 67.47 -74.18 -33.69
N GLU A 189 66.22 -73.79 -33.94
CA GLU A 189 65.59 -72.62 -33.31
C GLU A 189 65.55 -72.71 -31.78
N LYS A 190 65.30 -73.91 -31.22
CA LYS A 190 65.34 -74.12 -29.78
C LYS A 190 66.76 -74.20 -29.23
N LEU A 191 67.70 -74.81 -29.95
CA LEU A 191 69.12 -74.84 -29.54
C LEU A 191 69.73 -73.42 -29.53
N THR A 192 69.39 -72.58 -30.51
CA THR A 192 69.89 -71.21 -30.63
C THR A 192 69.04 -70.18 -29.90
N ASN A 193 67.95 -70.61 -29.24
CA ASN A 193 66.99 -69.76 -28.55
C ASN A 193 66.41 -68.64 -29.45
N THR A 194 66.14 -68.94 -30.72
CA THR A 194 65.63 -67.99 -31.72
C THR A 194 64.11 -68.05 -31.91
N ALA A 195 63.39 -68.65 -30.96
CA ALA A 195 61.92 -68.78 -30.95
C ALA A 195 61.15 -67.45 -31.18
N ILE A 196 61.80 -66.33 -30.86
CA ILE A 196 61.27 -64.97 -31.02
C ILE A 196 60.95 -64.62 -32.48
N TYR A 197 61.68 -65.15 -33.46
CA TYR A 197 61.49 -64.80 -34.88
C TYR A 197 60.23 -65.46 -35.45
N SER A 198 59.96 -66.70 -35.06
CA SER A 198 58.70 -67.38 -35.40
C SER A 198 57.49 -66.65 -34.81
N GLN A 199 57.60 -66.13 -33.58
CA GLN A 199 56.54 -65.33 -32.97
C GLN A 199 56.31 -64.00 -33.70
N LEU A 200 57.39 -63.33 -34.11
CA LEU A 200 57.32 -62.08 -34.87
C LEU A 200 56.63 -62.29 -36.23
N GLY A 201 56.97 -63.36 -36.94
CA GLY A 201 56.34 -63.72 -38.23
C GLY A 201 54.84 -63.96 -38.10
N ARG A 202 54.40 -64.70 -37.07
CA ARG A 202 52.96 -64.91 -36.79
C ARG A 202 52.23 -63.60 -36.53
N ARG A 203 52.85 -62.69 -35.78
CA ARG A 203 52.24 -61.39 -35.43
C ARG A 203 52.13 -60.47 -36.65
N ALA A 204 53.16 -60.44 -37.51
CA ALA A 204 53.13 -59.68 -38.75
C ALA A 204 52.02 -60.17 -39.70
N TYR A 205 51.87 -61.49 -39.85
CA TYR A 205 50.80 -62.07 -40.66
C TYR A 205 49.40 -61.70 -40.13
N SER A 206 49.17 -61.79 -38.82
CA SER A 206 47.91 -61.36 -38.19
C SER A 206 47.58 -59.91 -38.50
N LYS A 207 48.55 -59.01 -38.39
CA LYS A 207 48.36 -57.58 -38.65
C LYS A 207 48.04 -57.27 -40.11
N SER A 208 48.70 -57.96 -41.05
CA SER A 208 48.40 -57.82 -42.48
C SER A 208 46.95 -58.23 -42.78
N LYS A 209 46.51 -59.36 -42.20
CA LYS A 209 45.15 -59.87 -42.39
C LYS A 209 44.09 -58.90 -41.86
N GLU A 210 44.30 -58.37 -40.65
CA GLU A 210 43.41 -57.35 -40.05
C GLU A 210 43.27 -56.11 -40.95
N ALA A 211 44.37 -55.62 -41.51
CA ALA A 211 44.36 -54.45 -42.39
C ALA A 211 43.64 -54.71 -43.72
N GLU A 212 43.81 -55.89 -44.31
CA GLU A 212 43.13 -56.31 -45.54
C GLU A 212 41.61 -56.41 -45.34
N GLU A 213 41.17 -56.98 -44.22
CA GLU A 213 39.76 -57.05 -43.85
C GLU A 213 39.13 -55.64 -43.68
N ALA A 214 39.85 -54.72 -43.03
CA ALA A 214 39.40 -53.34 -42.85
C ALA A 214 39.27 -52.59 -44.19
N LEU A 215 40.26 -52.75 -45.08
CA LEU A 215 40.22 -52.15 -46.42
C LEU A 215 39.04 -52.68 -47.23
N LYS A 216 38.78 -53.99 -47.16
CA LYS A 216 37.64 -54.62 -47.86
C LYS A 216 36.29 -54.06 -47.36
N ALA A 217 36.14 -53.88 -46.06
CA ALA A 217 34.95 -53.28 -45.47
C ALA A 217 34.73 -51.84 -45.94
N LEU A 218 35.78 -51.01 -45.90
CA LEU A 218 35.72 -49.62 -46.38
C LEU A 218 35.40 -49.53 -47.87
N THR A 219 35.97 -50.42 -48.69
CA THR A 219 35.71 -50.46 -50.13
C THR A 219 34.26 -50.83 -50.42
N THR A 220 33.69 -51.76 -49.64
CA THR A 220 32.28 -52.18 -49.78
C THR A 220 31.32 -51.05 -49.36
N GLN A 221 31.67 -50.29 -48.31
CA GLN A 221 30.92 -49.10 -47.91
C GLN A 221 30.98 -48.01 -48.98
N ALA A 222 32.15 -47.76 -49.57
CA ALA A 222 32.32 -46.80 -50.64
C ALA A 222 31.57 -47.20 -51.92
N SER A 223 31.50 -48.50 -52.26
CA SER A 223 30.75 -48.96 -53.44
C SER A 223 29.23 -48.79 -53.32
N ASN A 224 28.69 -48.66 -52.11
CA ASN A 224 27.28 -48.34 -51.89
C ASN A 224 26.96 -46.85 -52.09
N ILE A 225 27.99 -46.01 -52.15
CA ILE A 225 27.87 -44.59 -52.47
C ILE A 225 28.14 -44.48 -53.97
N VAL A 226 27.08 -44.55 -54.78
CA VAL A 226 27.18 -44.25 -56.22
C VAL A 226 27.43 -42.75 -56.34
N PRO A 227 28.63 -42.30 -56.76
CA PRO A 227 28.86 -40.88 -57.00
C PRO A 227 27.97 -40.48 -58.18
N LEU A 228 27.20 -39.39 -58.03
CA LEU A 228 26.45 -38.85 -59.17
C LEU A 228 27.44 -38.57 -60.31
N GLY A 229 27.02 -38.90 -61.54
CA GLY A 229 27.82 -38.58 -62.72
C GLY A 229 28.06 -37.06 -62.81
N PRO A 230 29.18 -36.62 -63.40
CA PRO A 230 29.51 -35.20 -63.48
C PRO A 230 28.41 -34.37 -64.15
N GLU A 231 27.70 -34.94 -65.13
CA GLU A 231 26.56 -34.29 -65.79
C GLU A 231 25.36 -34.09 -64.85
N GLN A 232 25.05 -35.10 -64.01
CA GLN A 232 23.94 -35.01 -63.05
C GLN A 232 24.25 -34.03 -61.93
N LEU A 233 25.52 -33.93 -61.50
CA LEU A 233 25.96 -32.94 -60.52
C LEU A 233 25.79 -31.51 -61.07
N VAL A 234 26.22 -31.26 -62.30
CA VAL A 234 26.07 -29.95 -62.95
C VAL A 234 24.58 -29.60 -63.12
N GLU A 235 23.74 -30.55 -63.52
CA GLU A 235 22.29 -30.34 -63.62
C GLU A 235 21.67 -30.01 -62.24
N LEU A 236 22.09 -30.71 -61.19
CA LEU A 236 21.58 -30.48 -59.82
C LEU A 236 22.05 -29.13 -59.27
N GLU A 237 23.30 -28.75 -59.51
CA GLU A 237 23.85 -27.44 -59.14
C GLU A 237 23.15 -26.29 -59.88
N GLN A 238 22.87 -26.45 -61.17
CA GLN A 238 22.09 -25.48 -61.93
C GLN A 238 20.67 -25.34 -61.36
N ARG A 239 19.97 -26.46 -61.13
CA ARG A 239 18.63 -26.44 -60.51
C ARG A 239 18.64 -25.79 -59.13
N PHE A 240 19.67 -26.06 -58.33
CA PHE A 240 19.82 -25.45 -57.02
C PHE A 240 20.05 -23.93 -57.12
N SER A 241 20.93 -23.49 -58.01
CA SER A 241 21.19 -22.08 -58.29
C SER A 241 19.92 -21.37 -58.77
N ASP A 242 19.18 -21.95 -59.71
CA ASP A 242 17.94 -21.40 -60.24
C ASP A 242 16.87 -21.31 -59.15
N ALA A 243 16.68 -22.37 -58.37
CA ALA A 243 15.77 -22.37 -57.23
C ALA A 243 16.14 -21.30 -56.20
N GLN A 244 17.43 -21.07 -55.95
CA GLN A 244 17.90 -20.04 -55.05
C GLN A 244 17.64 -18.61 -55.58
N GLN A 245 17.77 -18.40 -56.88
CA GLN A 245 17.42 -17.13 -57.52
C GLN A 245 15.91 -16.86 -57.50
N HIS A 246 15.09 -17.89 -57.78
CA HIS A 246 13.64 -17.81 -57.66
C HIS A 246 13.20 -17.50 -56.24
N LEU A 247 13.79 -18.16 -55.23
CA LEU A 247 13.52 -17.90 -53.82
C LEU A 247 13.80 -16.44 -53.46
N LYS A 248 14.96 -15.89 -53.85
CA LYS A 248 15.31 -14.49 -53.59
C LYS A 248 14.31 -13.52 -54.24
N THR A 249 13.90 -13.82 -55.47
CA THR A 249 12.95 -12.99 -56.22
C THR A 249 11.57 -12.99 -55.56
N HIS A 250 11.07 -14.17 -55.17
CA HIS A 250 9.79 -14.29 -54.48
C HIS A 250 9.82 -13.67 -53.09
N GLN A 251 10.91 -13.78 -52.34
CA GLN A 251 11.07 -13.08 -51.06
C GLN A 251 11.06 -11.57 -51.22
N ALA A 252 11.68 -11.03 -52.26
CA ALA A 252 11.63 -9.59 -52.55
C ALA A 252 10.21 -9.13 -52.93
N GLN A 253 9.50 -9.91 -53.76
CA GLN A 253 8.10 -9.64 -54.11
C GLN A 253 7.18 -9.71 -52.89
N GLN A 254 7.35 -10.71 -52.02
CA GLN A 254 6.59 -10.85 -50.78
C GLN A 254 6.79 -9.62 -49.89
N ARG A 255 8.03 -9.19 -49.65
CA ARG A 255 8.31 -7.99 -48.86
C ARG A 255 7.65 -6.73 -49.45
N GLN A 256 7.66 -6.58 -50.77
CA GLN A 256 6.97 -5.46 -51.42
C GLN A 256 5.46 -5.52 -51.23
N LEU A 257 4.86 -6.71 -51.29
CA LEU A 257 3.42 -6.89 -51.07
C LEU A 257 3.04 -6.65 -49.61
N GLU A 258 3.85 -7.10 -48.66
CA GLU A 258 3.67 -6.83 -47.22
C GLU A 258 3.70 -5.32 -46.92
N LEU A 259 4.66 -4.59 -47.50
CA LEU A 259 4.72 -3.12 -47.37
C LEU A 259 3.48 -2.44 -47.97
N LYS A 260 3.02 -2.89 -49.14
CA LYS A 260 1.79 -2.36 -49.76
C LYS A 260 0.56 -2.66 -48.89
N GLN A 261 0.47 -3.85 -48.30
CA GLN A 261 -0.62 -4.21 -47.41
C GLN A 261 -0.63 -3.35 -46.15
N GLN A 262 0.52 -3.17 -45.50
CA GLN A 262 0.67 -2.29 -44.35
C GLN A 262 0.26 -0.85 -44.68
N TRP A 263 0.70 -0.34 -45.84
CA TRP A 263 0.32 0.98 -46.30
C TRP A 263 -1.20 1.12 -46.53
N LEU A 264 -1.86 0.10 -47.11
CA LEU A 264 -3.32 0.10 -47.30
C LEU A 264 -4.09 0.05 -45.97
N ILE A 265 -3.60 -0.71 -44.99
CA ILE A 265 -4.19 -0.76 -43.64
C ILE A 265 -4.09 0.62 -43.00
N GLU A 266 -2.91 1.24 -43.06
CA GLU A 266 -2.69 2.57 -42.49
C GLU A 266 -3.51 3.65 -43.20
N LEU A 267 -3.64 3.56 -44.52
CA LEU A 267 -4.48 4.48 -45.30
C LEU A 267 -5.96 4.38 -44.90
N HIS A 268 -6.49 3.18 -44.70
CA HIS A 268 -7.86 3.00 -44.19
C HIS A 268 -8.01 3.56 -42.77
N ARG A 269 -7.07 3.27 -41.87
CA ARG A 269 -7.08 3.80 -40.49
C ARG A 269 -7.13 5.32 -40.48
N LEU A 270 -6.27 5.96 -41.27
CA LEU A 270 -6.23 7.42 -41.39
C LEU A 270 -7.50 7.99 -42.05
N GLY A 271 -8.09 7.27 -43.01
CA GLY A 271 -9.38 7.64 -43.60
C GLY A 271 -10.54 7.61 -42.60
N ASP A 272 -10.60 6.57 -41.77
CA ASP A 272 -11.59 6.45 -40.69
C ASP A 272 -11.40 7.53 -39.63
N GLU A 273 -10.15 7.82 -39.23
CA GLU A 273 -9.83 8.90 -38.30
C GLU A 273 -10.21 10.28 -38.86
N GLN A 274 -9.96 10.53 -40.15
CA GLN A 274 -10.38 11.77 -40.81
C GLN A 274 -11.90 11.92 -40.82
N LEU A 275 -12.64 10.85 -41.16
CA LEU A 275 -14.10 10.85 -41.14
C LEU A 275 -14.65 11.13 -39.74
N ALA A 276 -14.14 10.43 -38.72
CA ALA A 276 -14.53 10.64 -37.34
C ALA A 276 -14.22 12.08 -36.85
N ALA A 277 -13.06 12.63 -37.21
CA ALA A 277 -12.71 14.01 -36.90
C ALA A 277 -13.63 15.01 -37.60
N GLN A 278 -14.03 14.75 -38.84
CA GLN A 278 -14.97 15.60 -39.58
C GLN A 278 -16.38 15.56 -38.97
N GLU A 279 -16.85 14.39 -38.55
CA GLU A 279 -18.12 14.24 -37.84
C GLU A 279 -18.10 14.94 -36.47
N ALA A 280 -17.01 14.80 -35.72
CA ALA A 280 -16.80 15.51 -34.46
C ALA A 280 -16.79 17.04 -34.65
N LEU A 281 -16.11 17.54 -35.70
CA LEU A 281 -16.12 18.96 -36.05
C LEU A 281 -17.54 19.43 -36.40
N ASN A 282 -18.25 18.68 -37.25
CA ASN A 282 -19.60 19.03 -37.67
C ASN A 282 -20.58 19.06 -36.48
N SER A 283 -20.50 18.08 -35.57
CA SER A 283 -21.33 18.05 -34.36
C SER A 283 -21.00 19.20 -33.39
N ALA A 284 -19.72 19.52 -33.21
CA ALA A 284 -19.30 20.67 -32.42
C ALA A 284 -19.79 21.99 -33.02
N GLN A 285 -19.72 22.14 -34.35
CA GLN A 285 -20.22 23.30 -35.08
C GLN A 285 -21.74 23.44 -34.93
N GLN A 286 -22.50 22.34 -35.06
CA GLN A 286 -23.94 22.33 -34.84
C GLN A 286 -24.29 22.71 -33.40
N THR A 287 -23.56 22.21 -32.42
CA THR A 287 -23.75 22.55 -31.00
C THR A 287 -23.48 24.03 -30.75
N TRP A 288 -22.39 24.55 -31.33
CA TRP A 288 -22.05 25.96 -31.29
C TRP A 288 -23.16 26.83 -31.89
N ASP A 289 -23.67 26.45 -33.07
CA ASP A 289 -24.73 27.19 -33.76
C ASP A 289 -26.07 27.12 -33.04
N GLN A 290 -26.45 25.98 -32.47
CA GLN A 290 -27.64 25.82 -31.63
C GLN A 290 -27.59 26.72 -30.39
N GLN A 291 -26.40 26.88 -29.79
CA GLN A 291 -26.18 27.76 -28.63
C GLN A 291 -25.97 29.24 -29.01
N SER A 292 -26.17 29.62 -30.28
CA SER A 292 -26.00 31.02 -30.72
C SER A 292 -26.89 32.00 -29.94
N GLY A 293 -28.14 31.64 -29.65
CA GLY A 293 -29.06 32.46 -28.88
C GLY A 293 -28.61 32.66 -27.43
N GLU A 294 -28.15 31.61 -26.77
CA GLU A 294 -27.59 31.69 -25.40
C GLU A 294 -26.33 32.54 -25.36
N ARG A 295 -25.43 32.39 -26.33
CA ARG A 295 -24.20 33.20 -26.44
C ARG A 295 -24.51 34.68 -26.68
N GLN A 296 -25.50 34.99 -27.52
CA GLN A 296 -25.96 36.37 -27.71
C GLN A 296 -26.55 36.95 -26.42
N THR A 297 -27.35 36.16 -25.70
CA THR A 297 -27.93 36.55 -24.41
C THR A 297 -26.84 36.80 -23.38
N LEU A 298 -25.85 35.92 -23.27
CA LEU A 298 -24.69 36.10 -22.41
C LEU A 298 -23.93 37.38 -22.76
N GLY A 299 -23.66 37.63 -24.04
CA GLY A 299 -22.99 38.85 -24.49
C GLY A 299 -23.79 40.13 -24.18
N GLN A 300 -25.13 40.07 -24.24
CA GLN A 300 -25.99 41.17 -23.78
C GLN A 300 -25.93 41.35 -22.26
N LEU A 301 -25.93 40.27 -21.48
CA LEU A 301 -25.82 40.30 -20.03
C LEU A 301 -24.45 40.82 -19.56
N GLU A 302 -23.36 40.44 -20.22
CA GLU A 302 -22.02 40.95 -19.96
C GLU A 302 -21.93 42.46 -20.23
N ARG A 303 -22.56 42.95 -21.30
CA ARG A 303 -22.67 44.39 -21.58
C ARG A 303 -23.48 45.13 -20.51
N LEU A 304 -24.46 44.48 -19.89
CA LEU A 304 -25.24 45.02 -18.77
C LEU A 304 -24.51 44.91 -17.43
N GLY A 305 -23.50 44.04 -17.31
CA GLY A 305 -22.69 43.82 -16.12
C GLY A 305 -22.19 45.11 -15.46
N PRO A 306 -21.51 46.01 -16.19
CA PRO A 306 -21.04 47.29 -15.66
C PRO A 306 -22.17 48.18 -15.12
N GLN A 307 -23.40 48.07 -15.64
CA GLN A 307 -24.55 48.88 -15.22
C GLN A 307 -25.38 48.23 -14.10
N ARG A 308 -25.03 47.02 -13.65
CA ARG A 308 -25.79 46.27 -12.63
C ARG A 308 -25.99 47.05 -11.33
N HIS A 309 -24.98 47.82 -10.91
CA HIS A 309 -25.05 48.72 -9.75
C HIS A 309 -26.14 49.81 -9.91
N ARG A 310 -26.38 50.31 -11.14
CA ARG A 310 -27.43 51.30 -11.42
C ARG A 310 -28.82 50.69 -11.27
N PHE A 311 -29.03 49.46 -11.76
CA PHE A 311 -30.30 48.77 -11.57
C PHE A 311 -30.58 48.48 -10.09
N ALA A 312 -29.58 48.01 -9.34
CA ALA A 312 -29.67 47.82 -7.89
C ALA A 312 -29.91 49.15 -7.14
N ARG A 313 -29.29 50.24 -7.61
CA ARG A 313 -29.53 51.58 -7.07
C ARG A 313 -30.96 52.06 -7.39
N ARG A 314 -31.49 51.75 -8.57
CA ARG A 314 -32.86 52.11 -8.96
C ARG A 314 -33.90 51.37 -8.12
N THR A 315 -33.71 50.07 -7.86
CA THR A 315 -34.62 49.31 -6.98
C THR A 315 -34.57 49.82 -5.55
N THR A 316 -33.37 50.09 -5.00
CA THR A 316 -33.26 50.69 -3.66
C THR A 316 -33.88 52.08 -3.58
N LEU A 317 -33.67 52.94 -4.58
CA LEU A 317 -34.30 54.26 -4.64
C LEU A 317 -35.83 54.16 -4.77
N ASN A 318 -36.36 53.29 -5.64
CA ASN A 318 -37.82 53.10 -5.76
C ASN A 318 -38.44 52.61 -4.45
N ALA A 319 -37.79 51.69 -3.73
CA ALA A 319 -38.25 51.25 -2.41
C ALA A 319 -38.24 52.37 -1.35
N GLN A 320 -37.42 53.42 -1.54
CA GLN A 320 -37.36 54.59 -0.66
C GLN A 320 -38.35 55.69 -1.07
N LEU A 321 -38.73 55.78 -2.35
CA LEU A 321 -39.62 56.82 -2.85
C LEU A 321 -41.02 56.73 -2.25
N ASP A 322 -41.60 55.53 -2.15
CA ASP A 322 -42.93 55.33 -1.58
C ASP A 322 -43.03 55.80 -0.10
N PRO A 323 -42.14 55.40 0.82
CA PRO A 323 -42.19 55.88 2.20
C PRO A 323 -41.87 57.38 2.33
N LEU A 324 -40.97 57.92 1.49
CA LEU A 324 -40.70 59.37 1.46
C LEU A 324 -41.92 60.16 0.96
N ALA A 325 -42.61 59.68 -0.08
CA ALA A 325 -43.83 60.30 -0.58
C ALA A 325 -44.95 60.28 0.48
N GLU A 326 -45.02 59.20 1.27
CA GLU A 326 -45.94 59.13 2.41
C GLU A 326 -45.57 60.13 3.51
N GLN A 327 -44.29 60.23 3.89
CA GLN A 327 -43.82 61.24 4.85
C GLN A 327 -44.11 62.67 4.37
N ILE A 328 -43.89 62.97 3.09
CA ILE A 328 -44.21 64.29 2.51
C ILE A 328 -45.72 64.56 2.61
N ARG A 329 -46.58 63.60 2.26
CA ARG A 329 -48.03 63.74 2.40
C ARG A 329 -48.44 63.99 3.84
N GLN A 330 -47.86 63.26 4.80
CA GLN A 330 -48.11 63.46 6.22
C GLN A 330 -47.68 64.86 6.68
N HIS A 331 -46.49 65.32 6.31
CA HIS A 331 -46.02 66.66 6.66
C HIS A 331 -46.83 67.77 5.98
N GLN A 332 -47.28 67.59 4.75
CA GLN A 332 -48.18 68.53 4.07
C GLN A 332 -49.55 68.62 4.77
N ALA A 333 -50.11 67.48 5.19
CA ALA A 333 -51.35 67.44 5.96
C ALA A 333 -51.18 68.13 7.33
N GLN A 334 -50.06 67.87 8.01
CA GLN A 334 -49.71 68.55 9.27
C GLN A 334 -49.56 70.05 9.08
N HIS A 335 -48.82 70.50 8.05
CA HIS A 335 -48.66 71.91 7.73
C HIS A 335 -50.01 72.57 7.45
N THR A 336 -50.86 71.94 6.65
CA THR A 336 -52.20 72.47 6.34
C THR A 336 -53.07 72.57 7.60
N SER A 337 -52.99 71.57 8.50
CA SER A 337 -53.69 71.60 9.78
C SER A 337 -53.18 72.71 10.70
N LEU A 338 -51.86 72.85 10.86
CA LEU A 338 -51.24 73.90 11.66
C LEU A 338 -51.51 75.30 11.10
N GLN A 339 -51.50 75.46 9.78
CA GLN A 339 -51.84 76.71 9.12
C GLN A 339 -53.33 77.08 9.34
N GLY A 340 -54.22 76.08 9.30
CA GLY A 340 -55.63 76.27 9.68
C GLY A 340 -55.80 76.68 11.14
N GLN A 341 -55.07 76.04 12.07
CA GLN A 341 -55.05 76.43 13.49
C GLN A 341 -54.50 77.85 13.68
N GLN A 342 -53.43 78.22 12.98
CA GLN A 342 -52.87 79.57 13.02
C GLN A 342 -53.91 80.61 12.55
N GLN A 343 -54.59 80.38 11.42
CA GLN A 343 -55.63 81.28 10.93
C GLN A 343 -56.81 81.41 11.91
N GLN A 344 -57.21 80.31 12.57
CA GLN A 344 -58.23 80.32 13.62
C GLN A 344 -57.77 81.15 14.83
N LEU A 345 -56.53 80.98 15.27
CA LEU A 345 -55.97 81.75 16.38
C LEU A 345 -55.82 83.24 16.02
N GLU A 346 -55.43 83.56 14.79
CA GLU A 346 -55.35 84.95 14.30
C GLU A 346 -56.73 85.60 14.23
N THR A 347 -57.75 84.89 13.75
CA THR A 347 -59.14 85.38 13.75
C THR A 347 -59.69 85.55 15.16
N HIS A 348 -59.43 84.61 16.08
CA HIS A 348 -59.79 84.76 17.48
C HIS A 348 -59.07 85.94 18.15
N ARG A 349 -57.77 86.12 17.88
CA ARG A 349 -57.00 87.26 18.37
C ARG A 349 -57.56 88.58 17.83
N ALA A 350 -57.89 88.65 16.54
CA ALA A 350 -58.49 89.83 15.93
C ALA A 350 -59.87 90.13 16.55
N GLN A 351 -60.74 89.13 16.70
CA GLN A 351 -62.05 89.28 17.36
C GLN A 351 -61.90 89.77 18.80
N ALA A 352 -61.02 89.15 19.59
CA ALA A 352 -60.75 89.57 20.96
C ALA A 352 -60.21 91.01 21.04
N HIS A 353 -59.38 91.42 20.07
CA HIS A 353 -58.88 92.79 19.99
C HIS A 353 -59.99 93.79 19.65
N THR A 354 -60.90 93.45 18.72
CA THR A 354 -62.07 94.27 18.42
C THR A 354 -62.99 94.39 19.64
N SER A 355 -63.29 93.28 20.32
CA SER A 355 -64.10 93.31 21.55
C SER A 355 -63.45 94.12 22.67
N LEU A 356 -62.12 94.11 22.79
CA LEU A 356 -61.39 94.97 23.73
C LEU A 356 -61.55 96.44 23.36
N LEU A 357 -61.39 96.80 22.08
CA LEU A 357 -61.58 98.17 21.59
C LEU A 357 -63.00 98.67 21.81
N ASP A 358 -64.02 97.84 21.52
CA ASP A 358 -65.43 98.15 21.78
C ASP A 358 -65.67 98.38 23.28
N ALA A 359 -65.15 97.50 24.14
CA ALA A 359 -65.26 97.67 25.59
C ALA A 359 -64.53 98.93 26.09
N GLN A 360 -63.37 99.27 25.52
CA GLN A 360 -62.64 100.51 25.84
C GLN A 360 -63.39 101.76 25.39
N GLN A 361 -64.03 101.74 24.20
CA GLN A 361 -64.88 102.84 23.76
C GLN A 361 -66.11 102.99 24.66
N GLN A 362 -66.81 101.89 24.99
CA GLN A 362 -67.94 101.92 25.91
C GLN A 362 -67.55 102.47 27.30
N HIS A 363 -66.40 102.04 27.83
CA HIS A 363 -65.85 102.58 29.07
C HIS A 363 -65.50 104.07 28.94
N GLY A 364 -64.91 104.49 27.81
CA GLY A 364 -64.60 105.89 27.50
C GLY A 364 -65.84 106.78 27.41
N SER A 365 -66.94 106.30 26.80
CA SER A 365 -68.22 107.02 26.72
C SER A 365 -69.01 107.02 28.03
N ALA A 366 -68.88 105.97 28.84
CA ALA A 366 -69.56 105.87 30.13
C ALA A 366 -68.88 106.72 31.22
N LYS A 367 -67.55 106.93 31.14
CA LYS A 367 -66.80 107.73 32.11
C LYS A 367 -67.33 109.17 32.32
N PRO A 368 -67.58 109.98 31.27
CA PRO A 368 -68.15 111.33 31.46
C PRO A 368 -69.59 111.29 31.98
N LEU A 369 -70.40 110.30 31.57
CA LEU A 369 -71.77 110.14 32.06
C LEU A 369 -71.81 109.77 33.55
N LEU A 370 -70.92 108.90 34.01
CA LEU A 370 -70.77 108.56 35.43
C LEU A 370 -70.26 109.76 36.25
N GLN A 371 -69.37 110.57 35.68
CA GLN A 371 -68.85 111.77 36.34
C GLN A 371 -69.96 112.83 36.50
N GLN A 372 -70.78 113.04 35.46
CA GLN A 372 -71.99 113.88 35.54
C GLN A 372 -73.00 113.35 36.56
N ALA A 373 -73.21 112.03 36.65
CA ALA A 373 -74.09 111.44 37.65
C ALA A 373 -73.57 111.64 39.08
N PHE A 374 -72.25 111.53 39.31
CA PHE A 374 -71.63 111.81 40.60
C PHE A 374 -71.73 113.30 41.00
N ASP A 375 -71.49 114.23 40.07
CA ASP A 375 -71.62 115.66 40.30
C ASP A 375 -73.08 116.06 40.59
N ALA A 376 -74.04 115.47 39.86
CA ALA A 376 -75.47 115.64 40.12
C ALA A 376 -75.89 115.07 41.49
N GLN A 377 -75.35 113.93 41.91
CA GLN A 377 -75.64 113.36 43.23
C GLN A 377 -75.08 114.23 44.37
N ASN A 378 -73.88 114.78 44.21
CA ASN A 378 -73.27 115.67 45.20
C ASN A 378 -74.04 116.99 45.36
N THR A 379 -74.48 117.58 44.24
CA THR A 379 -75.33 118.78 44.26
C THR A 379 -76.69 118.52 44.92
N LEU A 380 -77.29 117.35 44.69
CA LEU A 380 -78.55 116.95 45.34
C LEU A 380 -78.37 116.79 46.86
N ASN A 381 -77.28 116.14 47.30
CA ASN A 381 -76.96 116.01 48.73
C ASN A 381 -76.74 117.37 49.42
N HIS A 382 -76.07 118.32 48.77
CA HIS A 382 -75.88 119.67 49.30
C HIS A 382 -77.21 120.43 49.47
N LEU A 383 -78.06 120.39 48.44
CA LEU A 383 -79.38 121.02 48.48
C LEU A 383 -80.27 120.42 49.58
N ALA A 384 -80.23 119.10 49.80
CA ALA A 384 -80.98 118.45 50.87
C ALA A 384 -80.54 118.89 52.28
N GLN A 385 -79.25 119.14 52.48
CA GLN A 385 -78.72 119.67 53.76
C GLN A 385 -79.08 121.14 53.99
N GLU A 386 -79.14 121.98 52.95
CA GLU A 386 -79.60 123.36 53.11
C GLU A 386 -81.10 123.45 53.40
N LEU A 387 -81.90 122.59 52.77
CA LEU A 387 -83.35 122.56 52.95
C LEU A 387 -83.76 122.11 54.36
N THR A 388 -83.03 121.15 54.94
CA THR A 388 -83.24 120.73 56.34
C THR A 388 -82.91 121.86 57.33
N LYS A 389 -81.78 122.57 57.14
CA LYS A 389 -81.45 123.75 57.96
C LYS A 389 -82.51 124.86 57.87
N ALA A 390 -83.04 125.11 56.67
CA ALA A 390 -84.07 126.14 56.46
C ALA A 390 -85.40 125.76 57.14
N CYS A 391 -85.79 124.49 57.12
CA CYS A 391 -86.99 124.00 57.81
C CYS A 391 -86.89 124.14 59.33
N ASP A 392 -85.75 123.81 59.94
CA ASP A 392 -85.55 123.93 61.38
C ASP A 392 -85.62 125.40 61.86
N LEU A 393 -85.02 126.33 61.08
CA LEU A 393 -85.10 127.77 61.33
C LEU A 393 -86.52 128.32 61.20
N HIS A 394 -87.31 127.82 60.24
CA HIS A 394 -88.69 128.26 60.05
C HIS A 394 -89.62 127.78 61.18
N GLN A 395 -89.46 126.54 61.67
CA GLN A 395 -90.24 126.06 62.81
C GLN A 395 -89.91 126.81 64.11
N HIS A 396 -88.63 127.13 64.34
CA HIS A 396 -88.22 127.84 65.56
C HIS A 396 -88.71 129.30 65.58
N THR A 397 -88.66 129.98 64.43
CA THR A 397 -89.19 131.36 64.29
C THR A 397 -90.72 131.42 64.38
N GLY A 398 -91.42 130.38 63.91
CA GLY A 398 -92.88 130.26 64.05
C GLY A 398 -93.35 130.15 65.50
N GLN A 399 -92.63 129.41 66.36
CA GLN A 399 -92.96 129.28 67.78
C GLN A 399 -92.76 130.59 68.55
N LEU A 400 -91.65 131.31 68.32
CA LEU A 400 -91.37 132.59 68.97
C LEU A 400 -92.37 133.70 68.58
N CYS A 401 -92.83 133.72 67.32
CA CYS A 401 -93.86 134.66 66.88
C CYS A 401 -95.23 134.41 67.55
N ALA A 402 -95.61 133.14 67.73
CA ALA A 402 -96.89 132.79 68.37
C ALA A 402 -96.92 133.18 69.85
N GLU A 403 -95.82 132.99 70.58
CA GLU A 403 -95.68 133.42 71.98
C GLU A 403 -95.71 134.96 72.10
N GLY A 404 -95.07 135.68 71.18
CA GLY A 404 -95.10 137.13 71.12
C GLY A 404 -96.49 137.71 70.83
N GLN A 405 -97.24 137.12 69.90
CA GLN A 405 -98.60 137.56 69.56
C GLN A 405 -99.59 137.35 70.71
N ALA A 406 -99.49 136.24 71.45
CA ALA A 406 -100.36 135.97 72.59
C ALA A 406 -100.17 136.99 73.73
N SER A 407 -98.92 137.39 74.01
CA SER A 407 -98.61 138.41 75.02
C SER A 407 -99.10 139.81 74.64
N LEU A 408 -99.03 140.15 73.34
CA LEU A 408 -99.45 141.45 72.83
C LEU A 408 -100.98 141.62 72.85
N GLN A 409 -101.72 140.53 72.59
CA GLN A 409 -103.18 140.52 72.73
C GLN A 409 -103.63 140.70 74.19
N THR A 410 -102.92 140.14 75.16
CA THR A 410 -103.27 140.31 76.58
C THR A 410 -103.07 141.76 77.06
N LEU A 411 -102.05 142.44 76.53
CA LEU A 411 -101.78 143.86 76.83
C LEU A 411 -102.79 144.80 76.15
N LEU A 412 -103.24 144.49 74.94
CA LEU A 412 -104.25 145.29 74.23
C LEU A 412 -105.63 145.22 74.90
N ASP A 413 -106.05 144.06 75.41
CA ASP A 413 -107.31 143.92 76.14
C ASP A 413 -107.32 144.69 77.46
N GLN A 414 -106.19 144.72 78.18
CA GLN A 414 -106.04 145.53 79.39
C GLN A 414 -106.10 147.03 79.08
N GLN A 415 -105.54 147.46 77.94
CA GLN A 415 -105.61 148.86 77.51
C GLN A 415 -107.04 149.29 77.17
N GLN A 416 -107.83 148.42 76.51
CA GLN A 416 -109.24 148.71 76.20
C GLN A 416 -110.11 148.82 77.45
N GLN A 417 -109.90 147.97 78.46
CA GLN A 417 -110.66 148.05 79.72
C GLN A 417 -110.38 149.33 80.51
N VAL A 418 -109.16 149.87 80.44
CA VAL A 418 -108.79 151.15 81.08
C VAL A 418 -109.34 152.34 80.29
N ALA A 419 -109.30 152.29 78.95
CA ALA A 419 -109.87 153.33 78.08
C ALA A 419 -111.38 153.49 78.29
N GLN A 420 -112.14 152.40 78.35
CA GLN A 420 -113.59 152.44 78.62
C GLN A 420 -113.94 152.94 80.03
N ARG A 421 -113.06 152.73 81.01
CA ARG A 421 -113.21 153.31 82.36
C ARG A 421 -112.98 154.81 82.38
N LEU A 422 -112.04 155.31 81.58
CA LEU A 422 -111.74 156.74 81.47
C LEU A 422 -112.82 157.49 80.67
N GLU A 423 -113.37 156.89 79.62
CA GLU A 423 -114.50 157.47 78.86
C GLU A 423 -115.74 157.66 79.73
N ARG A 424 -116.11 156.67 80.57
CA ARG A 424 -117.26 156.80 81.48
C ARG A 424 -117.08 157.87 82.55
N ILE A 425 -115.85 158.13 83.00
CA ILE A 425 -115.56 159.20 83.97
C ILE A 425 -115.54 160.57 83.26
N ALA A 426 -115.06 160.65 82.02
CA ALA A 426 -115.09 161.87 81.21
C ALA A 426 -116.53 162.30 80.83
N GLU A 427 -117.40 161.33 80.51
CA GLU A 427 -118.81 161.60 80.18
C GLU A 427 -119.62 162.08 81.39
N GLN A 428 -119.29 161.58 82.60
CA GLN A 428 -119.84 162.07 83.86
C GLN A 428 -119.35 163.49 84.24
N LEU A 429 -118.21 163.95 83.69
CA LEU A 429 -117.63 165.27 84.00
C LEU A 429 -118.10 166.39 83.04
N GLN A 430 -118.58 166.08 81.82
CA GLN A 430 -118.74 167.08 80.75
C GLN A 430 -120.18 167.61 80.51
N ARG A 431 -121.25 167.01 81.06
CA ARG A 431 -122.64 167.56 80.93
C ARG A 431 -123.33 167.98 82.23
N SER A 432 -122.63 167.94 83.36
CA SER A 432 -122.98 168.69 84.57
C SER A 432 -122.64 170.19 84.48
N SER A 433 -122.53 170.74 83.26
CA SER A 433 -122.09 172.12 83.00
C SER A 433 -123.18 173.19 83.23
N GLU A 434 -124.47 172.83 83.29
CA GLU A 434 -125.53 173.77 83.75
C GLU A 434 -125.56 173.93 85.28
N LEU A 435 -124.83 173.09 86.04
CA LEU A 435 -124.75 173.12 87.52
C LEU A 435 -123.58 173.97 88.06
N ALA A 436 -122.87 174.68 87.18
CA ALA A 436 -121.71 175.53 87.50
C ALA A 436 -122.01 176.71 88.46
N PRO A 437 -123.20 177.35 88.49
CA PRO A 437 -123.50 178.36 89.51
C PRO A 437 -123.72 177.77 90.91
N LEU A 438 -124.04 176.47 91.02
CA LEU A 438 -124.43 175.82 92.29
C LEU A 438 -123.24 175.30 93.12
N ALA A 439 -122.02 175.29 92.57
CA ALA A 439 -120.79 175.05 93.34
C ALA A 439 -120.17 176.35 93.90
N GLN A 440 -120.23 177.45 93.12
CA GLN A 440 -119.64 178.76 93.43
C GLN A 440 -120.25 179.49 94.66
N ALA A 441 -121.16 178.84 95.43
CA ALA A 441 -121.73 179.37 96.68
C ALA A 441 -121.89 178.35 97.84
N TRP A 442 -121.31 177.14 97.82
CA TRP A 442 -121.54 176.11 98.88
C TRP A 442 -121.05 176.51 100.30
N ASN A 443 -120.11 177.45 100.43
CA ASN A 443 -119.72 178.04 101.72
C ASN A 443 -120.76 179.03 102.28
N ALA A 444 -121.54 179.67 101.41
CA ALA A 444 -122.51 180.69 101.81
C ALA A 444 -123.81 180.10 102.42
N TRP A 445 -124.03 178.77 102.40
CA TRP A 445 -125.27 178.11 102.90
C TRP A 445 -125.13 177.32 104.22
N ARG A 446 -123.92 176.97 104.68
CA ARG A 446 -123.71 176.13 105.89
C ARG A 446 -124.07 176.86 107.18
N ASP A 447 -123.76 178.14 107.20
CA ASP A 447 -123.90 178.89 108.44
C ASP A 447 -125.36 179.21 108.73
N ARG A 448 -126.15 179.64 107.74
CA ARG A 448 -127.61 179.72 107.94
C ARG A 448 -128.26 178.33 108.14
N LEU A 449 -127.75 177.24 107.53
CA LEU A 449 -128.24 175.86 107.76
C LEU A 449 -127.91 175.28 109.17
N LYS A 450 -126.83 175.71 109.83
CA LYS A 450 -126.52 175.35 111.24
C LYS A 450 -127.27 176.23 112.22
N SER A 451 -127.29 177.53 111.93
CA SER A 451 -128.19 178.45 112.64
C SER A 451 -129.65 178.10 112.37
N LEU A 452 -129.98 177.17 111.46
CA LEU A 452 -131.32 176.63 111.27
C LEU A 452 -131.56 175.26 111.89
N THR A 453 -130.66 174.28 111.81
CA THR A 453 -131.02 172.94 112.33
C THR A 453 -130.57 172.70 113.76
N LEU A 454 -129.52 173.36 114.30
CA LEU A 454 -129.22 173.44 115.76
C LEU A 454 -130.28 174.26 116.50
N ILE A 455 -131.09 174.99 115.71
CA ILE A 455 -132.35 175.62 116.10
C ILE A 455 -133.57 174.63 115.99
N ALA A 456 -133.87 173.86 114.92
CA ALA A 456 -134.97 172.83 114.92
C ALA A 456 -134.71 171.58 115.80
N ASN A 457 -133.43 171.28 116.09
CA ASN A 457 -133.02 170.29 117.08
C ASN A 457 -133.21 170.73 118.56
N ARG A 458 -133.55 171.98 118.97
CA ARG A 458 -133.73 172.36 120.42
C ARG A 458 -134.61 173.57 120.72
N LEU A 459 -135.05 174.24 119.66
CA LEU A 459 -136.42 174.72 119.59
C LEU A 459 -137.42 173.62 119.07
N LYS A 460 -137.19 172.27 119.11
CA LYS A 460 -138.28 171.23 118.93
C LYS A 460 -138.15 169.90 119.71
N HIS A 461 -137.00 169.20 119.74
CA HIS A 461 -136.72 168.25 120.83
C HIS A 461 -136.04 169.04 121.91
N GLY A 462 -136.69 169.11 123.02
CA GLY A 462 -136.14 169.81 124.13
C GLY A 462 -136.38 171.29 124.09
N HIS A 463 -137.56 171.92 123.79
CA HIS A 463 -139.02 171.62 123.56
C HIS A 463 -139.71 170.27 123.93
N SER A 464 -139.10 169.12 124.27
CA SER A 464 -138.87 168.73 125.68
C SER A 464 -138.37 169.86 126.57
N GLU A 465 -139.21 170.92 126.69
CA GLU A 465 -139.66 171.39 128.00
C GLU A 465 -140.13 172.85 128.06
N LEU A 466 -139.95 173.72 127.07
CA LEU A 466 -140.41 175.10 127.28
C LEU A 466 -141.09 175.76 126.07
N PRO A 467 -142.38 176.07 126.18
CA PRO A 467 -143.56 175.23 126.41
C PRO A 467 -144.47 175.35 125.18
N ALA A 468 -145.37 174.45 124.89
CA ALA A 468 -145.71 173.15 125.43
C ALA A 468 -146.25 172.37 124.24
#